data_AF-A0A357KVB4-F1
#
_entry.id   AF-A0A357KVB4-F1
#
_cell.length_a   1.000
_cell.length_b   1.000
_cell.length_c   1.000
_cell.angle_alpha   90.00
_cell.angle_beta   90.00
_cell.angle_gamma   90.00
#
_symmetry.space_group_name_H-M   'P 1'
#
loop_
_entity.id
_entity.type
_entity.pdbx_description
1 polymer ?
#
loop_
_entity_poly.entity_id
_entity_poly.type
_entity_poly.pdbx_seq_one_letter_code
_entity_poly.pdbx_strand_id
1 'polypeptide(L)'
;MLVRLTDTKGRDHWINPIYIRAVDPRGLQAEVRLGFTIGMSSTLKIDQPAEQVAEAVSAALGAIGAGAAGIVAQLEAEAEAARQHAAMMSG
;
A
#
# COMPACT_ATOMS: atom_id res chain seq x y z
N MET A 1 2.40 0.23 -5.61
CA MET A 1 3.13 1.47 -5.23
C MET A 1 4.00 1.16 -4.02
N LEU A 2 5.26 1.61 -4.00
CA LEU A 2 6.18 1.44 -2.86
C LEU A 2 6.47 2.82 -2.25
N VAL A 3 6.68 2.86 -0.93
CA VAL A 3 7.10 4.06 -0.20
C VAL A 3 8.60 3.98 0.02
N ARG A 4 9.33 5.04 -0.34
CA ARG A 4 10.76 5.18 -0.02
C ARG A 4 10.91 5.79 1.37
N LEU A 5 11.53 5.06 2.29
CA LEU A 5 11.88 5.53 3.62
C LEU A 5 13.39 5.45 3.81
N THR A 6 14.01 6.53 4.29
CA THR A 6 15.45 6.59 4.52
C THR A 6 15.72 6.33 6.00
N ASP A 7 16.53 5.31 6.31
CA ASP A 7 16.86 5.01 7.71
C ASP A 7 17.86 6.00 8.30
N THR A 8 18.04 5.98 9.63
CA THR A 8 19.00 6.85 10.33
C THR A 8 20.47 6.59 9.98
N LYS A 9 20.75 5.63 9.10
CA LYS A 9 22.08 5.33 8.56
C LYS A 9 22.22 5.79 7.10
N GLY A 10 21.23 6.51 6.57
CA GLY A 10 21.20 7.02 5.20
C GLY A 10 20.88 5.95 4.15
N ARG A 11 20.33 4.79 4.54
CA ARG A 11 19.96 3.73 3.58
C ARG A 11 18.49 3.87 3.20
N ASP A 12 18.23 3.78 1.90
CA ASP A 12 16.87 3.81 1.37
C ASP A 12 16.23 2.42 1.41
N HIS A 13 15.01 2.35 1.94
CA HIS A 13 14.16 1.18 1.98
C HIS A 13 12.90 1.43 1.16
N TRP A 14 12.63 0.57 0.19
CA TRP A 14 11.39 0.62 -0.60
C TRP A 14 10.40 -0.39 -0.04
N ILE A 15 9.36 0.10 0.62
CA ILE A 15 8.45 -0.72 1.42
C ILE A 15 7.06 -0.68 0.82
N ASN A 16 6.42 -1.85 0.71
CA ASN A 16 5.00 -1.91 0.41
C ASN A 16 4.23 -1.43 1.66
N PRO A 17 3.45 -0.34 1.55
CA PRO A 17 2.80 0.28 2.71
C PRO A 17 1.77 -0.64 3.38
N ILE A 18 1.28 -1.69 2.71
CA ILE A 18 0.39 -2.71 3.31
C ILE A 18 1.07 -3.43 4.50
N TYR A 19 2.40 -3.54 4.50
CA TYR A 19 3.13 -4.21 5.57
C TYR A 19 3.47 -3.28 6.74
N ILE A 20 3.17 -1.98 6.64
CA ILE A 20 3.38 -1.03 7.73
C ILE A 20 2.22 -1.16 8.72
N ARG A 21 2.54 -1.49 9.97
CA ARG A 21 1.57 -1.69 11.06
C ARG A 21 1.42 -0.47 11.94
N ALA A 22 2.50 0.26 12.14
CA ALA A 22 2.51 1.49 12.91
C ALA A 22 3.67 2.38 12.50
N VAL A 23 3.48 3.68 12.67
CA VAL A 23 4.50 4.73 12.58
C VAL A 23 4.44 5.48 13.91
N ASP A 24 5.46 5.31 14.74
CA ASP A 24 5.53 5.90 16.07
C ASP A 24 6.55 7.06 16.08
N PRO A 25 6.24 8.20 16.72
CA PRO A 25 7.19 9.30 16.86
C PRO A 25 8.33 8.93 17.83
N ARG A 26 9.56 9.29 17.47
CA ARG A 26 10.76 9.09 18.30
C ARG A 26 11.65 10.33 18.24
N GLY A 27 11.28 11.37 18.99
CA GLY A 27 11.95 12.67 18.92
C GLY A 27 11.67 13.34 17.58
N LEU A 28 12.73 13.69 16.84
CA LEU A 28 12.63 14.25 15.48
C LEU A 28 12.56 13.18 14.38
N GLN A 29 12.63 11.91 14.76
CA GLN A 29 12.66 10.75 13.88
C GLN A 29 11.40 9.90 14.05
N ALA A 30 11.22 8.90 13.19
CA ALA A 30 10.12 7.96 13.26
C ALA A 30 10.62 6.52 13.48
N GLU A 31 9.79 5.73 14.14
CA GLU A 31 9.96 4.28 14.24
C GLU A 31 8.83 3.60 13.48
N VAL A 32 9.17 2.81 12.46
CA VAL A 32 8.19 2.14 11.59
C VAL A 32 8.19 0.66 11.90
N ARG A 33 7.05 0.17 12.37
CA ARG A 33 6.83 -1.26 12.65
C ARG A 33 6.24 -1.93 11.42
N LEU A 34 6.94 -2.95 10.92
CA LEU A 34 6.57 -3.77 9.79
C LEU A 34 6.06 -5.13 10.28
N GLY A 35 5.02 -5.66 9.64
CA GLY A 35 4.50 -7.00 9.90
C GLY A 35 4.40 -7.81 8.61
N PHE A 36 5.15 -8.91 8.54
CA PHE A 36 5.23 -9.80 7.39
C PHE A 36 4.72 -11.19 7.80
N THR A 37 3.56 -11.63 7.31
CA THR A 37 2.97 -12.94 7.69
C THR A 37 2.88 -13.18 9.21
N ILE A 38 2.37 -14.32 9.67
CA ILE A 38 2.20 -14.58 11.10
C ILE A 38 3.58 -14.80 11.74
N GLY A 39 3.97 -13.89 12.65
CA GLY A 39 5.14 -14.06 13.52
C GLY A 39 6.43 -13.33 13.10
N MET A 40 6.51 -12.75 11.89
CA MET A 40 7.66 -11.90 11.53
C MET A 40 7.30 -10.42 11.63
N SER A 41 7.93 -9.73 12.58
CA SER A 41 7.90 -8.28 12.69
C SER A 41 9.31 -7.72 12.57
N SER A 42 9.44 -6.58 11.91
CA SER A 42 10.69 -5.81 11.86
C SER A 42 10.42 -4.36 12.22
N THR A 43 11.41 -3.68 12.78
CA THR A 43 11.30 -2.27 13.14
C THR A 43 12.40 -1.48 12.45
N LEU A 44 12.04 -0.41 11.75
CA LEU A 44 12.97 0.50 11.11
C LEU A 44 12.96 1.85 11.82
N LYS A 45 14.15 2.41 12.03
CA LYS A 45 14.31 3.80 12.49
C LYS A 45 14.52 4.67 11.27
N ILE A 46 13.66 5.64 11.06
CA ILE A 46 13.58 6.46 9.86
C ILE A 46 14.01 7.88 10.18
N ASP A 47 14.85 8.45 9.31
CA ASP A 47 15.42 9.79 9.46
C ASP A 47 14.48 10.91 8.98
N GLN A 48 13.19 10.74 9.28
CA GLN A 48 12.11 11.65 8.91
C GLN A 48 11.13 11.73 10.10
N PRO A 49 10.45 12.88 10.30
CA PRO A 49 9.39 13.00 11.29
C PRO A 49 8.24 12.01 11.01
N ALA A 50 7.60 11.52 12.07
CA ALA A 50 6.52 10.53 11.96
C ALA A 50 5.34 11.02 11.11
N GLU A 51 5.04 12.31 11.14
CA GLU A 51 3.97 12.93 10.37
C GLU A 51 4.23 12.83 8.86
N GLN A 52 5.47 13.10 8.42
CA GLN A 52 5.84 12.99 7.01
C GLN A 52 5.80 11.54 6.53
N VAL A 53 6.27 10.61 7.37
CA VAL A 53 6.21 9.17 7.08
C VAL A 53 4.75 8.71 6.99
N ALA A 54 3.90 9.11 7.93
CA ALA A 54 2.48 8.76 7.94
C ALA A 54 1.76 9.31 6.71
N GLU A 55 1.99 10.57 6.33
CA GLU A 55 1.41 11.18 5.14
C GLU A 55 1.78 10.42 3.86
N ALA A 56 3.07 10.08 3.69
CA ALA A 56 3.54 9.29 2.55
C ALA A 56 2.90 7.90 2.51
N VAL A 57 2.77 7.24 3.65
CA VAL A 57 2.13 5.92 3.76
C VAL A 57 0.63 6.00 3.46
N SER A 58 -0.08 7.01 3.98
CA SER A 58 -1.50 7.23 3.72
C SER A 58 -1.79 7.50 2.25
N ALA A 59 -1.01 8.38 1.61
CA ALA A 59 -1.11 8.62 0.17
C ALA A 59 -0.88 7.33 -0.62
N ALA A 60 0.09 6.52 -0.19
CA ALA A 60 0.41 5.27 -0.86
C ALA A 60 -0.66 4.19 -0.75
N LEU A 61 -1.27 4.05 0.43
CA LEU A 61 -2.39 3.14 0.66
C LEU A 61 -3.63 3.57 -0.15
N GLY A 62 -3.94 4.87 -0.19
CA GLY A 62 -5.05 5.41 -0.98
C GLY A 62 -4.94 5.05 -2.47
N ALA A 63 -3.76 5.21 -3.06
CA ALA A 63 -3.54 4.85 -4.46
C ALA A 63 -3.66 3.35 -4.72
N ILE A 64 -3.22 2.50 -3.78
CA ILE A 64 -3.39 1.05 -3.89
C ILE A 64 -4.87 0.67 -3.86
N GLY A 65 -5.65 1.25 -2.94
CA GLY A 65 -7.10 1.03 -2.87
C GLY A 65 -7.81 1.46 -4.15
N ALA A 66 -7.49 2.64 -4.69
CA ALA A 66 -8.06 3.14 -5.93
C ALA A 66 -7.71 2.25 -7.14
N GLY A 67 -6.46 1.79 -7.24
CA GLY A 67 -6.05 0.86 -8.28
C GLY A 67 -6.77 -0.48 -8.21
N ALA A 68 -6.94 -1.03 -7.00
CA ALA A 68 -7.69 -2.28 -6.78
C ALA A 68 -9.17 -2.13 -7.16
N ALA A 69 -9.81 -1.02 -6.77
CA ALA A 69 -11.20 -0.74 -7.14
C ALA A 69 -11.40 -0.62 -8.66
N GLY A 70 -10.46 0.02 -9.37
CA GLY A 70 -10.49 0.11 -10.83
C GLY A 70 -10.41 -1.25 -11.52
N ILE A 71 -9.56 -2.15 -11.03
CA ILE A 71 -9.44 -3.52 -11.56
C ILE A 71 -10.75 -4.30 -11.36
N VAL A 72 -11.37 -4.22 -10.18
CA VAL A 72 -12.65 -4.89 -9.91
C VAL A 72 -13.75 -4.36 -10.84
N ALA A 73 -13.87 -3.05 -10.99
CA ALA A 73 -14.86 -2.44 -11.89
C ALA A 73 -14.65 -2.88 -13.35
N GLN A 74 -13.40 -3.00 -13.80
CA GLN A 74 -13.09 -3.48 -15.14
C GLN A 74 -13.49 -4.95 -15.33
N LEU A 75 -13.20 -5.81 -14.36
CA LEU A 75 -13.58 -7.23 -14.40
C LEU A 75 -15.11 -7.42 -14.42
N GLU A 76 -15.85 -6.61 -13.66
CA GLU A 76 -17.32 -6.64 -13.66
C GLU A 76 -17.90 -6.19 -15.02
N ALA A 77 -17.33 -5.14 -15.62
CA ALA A 77 -17.74 -4.65 -16.93
C ALA A 77 -17.50 -5.69 -18.03
N GLU A 78 -16.34 -6.35 -18.02
CA GLU A 78 -16.01 -7.42 -18.97
C GLU A 78 -16.94 -8.63 -18.80
N ALA A 79 -17.27 -9.01 -17.56
CA ALA A 79 -18.19 -10.11 -17.28
C ALA A 79 -19.65 -9.82 -17.70
N GLU A 80 -20.09 -8.56 -17.64
CA GLU A 80 -21.41 -8.15 -18.12
C GLU A 80 -21.46 -8.10 -19.66
N ALA A 81 -20.44 -7.54 -20.30
CA ALA A 81 -20.33 -7.56 -21.76
C ALA A 81 -20.35 -8.99 -22.33
N ALA A 82 -19.66 -9.92 -21.66
CA ALA A 82 -19.68 -11.34 -22.04
C ALA A 82 -21.07 -11.98 -21.90
N ARG A 83 -21.83 -11.65 -20.84
CA ARG A 83 -23.21 -12.11 -20.65
C ARG A 83 -24.16 -11.60 -21.72
N GLN A 84 -24.05 -10.33 -22.09
CA GLN A 84 -24.86 -9.71 -23.13
C GLN A 84 -24.55 -10.32 -24.51
N HIS A 85 -23.26 -10.53 -24.82
CA HIS A 85 -22.85 -11.18 -26.06
C HIS A 85 -23.34 -12.64 -26.13
N ALA A 86 -23.30 -13.39 -25.03
CA ALA A 86 -23.82 -14.75 -24.97
C ALA A 86 -25.36 -14.79 -25.18
N ALA A 87 -26.10 -13.86 -24.58
CA ALA A 87 -27.55 -13.77 -24.74
C ALA A 87 -27.97 -13.42 -26.18
N MET A 88 -27.19 -12.59 -26.89
CA MET A 88 -27.45 -12.25 -28.30
C MET A 88 -27.17 -13.41 -29.27
N MET A 89 -26.29 -14.35 -28.91
CA MET A 89 -25.95 -15.50 -29.76
C MET A 89 -26.87 -16.71 -29.54
N SER A 90 -27.72 -16.68 -28.50
CA SER A 90 -28.65 -17.76 -28.15
C SER A 90 -30.13 -17.49 -28.47
N GLY A 91 -30.44 -16.33 -29.07
CA GLY A 91 -31.79 -15.96 -29.53
C GLY A 91 -31.87 -15.97 -31.06
#